data_AF-A0A966INF0-F1
#
_entry.id   AF-A0A966INF0-F1
#
_cell.length_a   1.000
_cell.length_b   1.000
_cell.length_c   1.000
_cell.angle_alpha   90.00
_cell.angle_beta   90.00
_cell.angle_gamma   90.00
#
_symmetry.space_group_name_H-M   'P 1'
#
loop_
_entity.id
_entity.type
_entity.pdbx_description
1 polymer ?
#
loop_
_entity_poly.entity_id
_entity_poly.type
_entity_poly.pdbx_seq_one_letter_code
_entity_poly.pdbx_strand_id
1 'polypeptide(L)'
;MTKKMPVCCRFAPAAAIIAGSLAISSAAAETRIETVVGTVVDTITLTSTYIRKTPTDQRSCRTVDVPIYAESEGKSDLGSMIIGGLIGSAVGNKLSDNEGAGAAGTVAGALLGREHAKNQKNNRVVGYKQQESCSVTTVMVEENISEITGYRNHIELDGKIVKLESKTPLTVGSRVEVVRRTSYSLR
;
A
#
# COMPACT_ATOMS: atom_id res chain seq x y z
N MET A 1 20.10 -101.25 40.14
CA MET A 1 18.81 -101.53 39.48
C MET A 1 18.24 -100.19 39.02
N THR A 2 18.54 -99.80 37.77
CA THR A 2 17.57 -99.69 36.65
C THR A 2 16.41 -98.73 36.97
N LYS A 3 16.20 -97.61 36.26
CA LYS A 3 15.81 -97.57 34.83
C LYS A 3 15.77 -96.12 34.28
N LYS A 4 16.38 -95.94 33.11
CA LYS A 4 16.11 -95.06 31.93
C LYS A 4 15.41 -93.67 32.03
N MET A 5 16.12 -92.69 31.44
CA MET A 5 15.76 -91.50 30.60
C MET A 5 14.46 -91.57 29.74
N PRO A 6 13.99 -90.48 29.06
CA PRO A 6 14.64 -89.17 28.81
C PRO A 6 13.79 -87.88 29.01
N VAL A 7 14.52 -86.79 29.24
CA VAL A 7 14.43 -85.45 28.62
C VAL A 7 13.13 -85.08 27.88
N CYS A 8 12.43 -84.08 28.39
CA CYS A 8 11.71 -83.10 27.57
C CYS A 8 12.00 -81.69 28.10
N CYS A 9 12.15 -80.75 27.17
CA CYS A 9 12.75 -79.42 27.35
C CYS A 9 12.14 -78.57 28.47
N ARG A 10 13.03 -77.72 28.97
CA ARG A 10 12.93 -76.81 30.10
C ARG A 10 12.11 -75.53 29.83
N PHE A 11 11.49 -75.05 30.91
CA PHE A 11 11.05 -73.68 31.26
C PHE A 11 9.76 -73.11 30.66
N ALA A 12 8.70 -73.17 31.49
CA ALA A 12 7.73 -72.09 31.69
C ALA A 12 8.27 -71.16 32.82
N PRO A 13 7.89 -69.87 32.87
CA PRO A 13 6.53 -69.51 33.26
C PRO A 13 5.85 -68.59 32.24
N ALA A 14 4.62 -68.94 31.85
CA ALA A 14 3.75 -68.05 31.12
C ALA A 14 3.38 -66.87 32.04
N ALA A 15 3.95 -65.70 31.77
CA ALA A 15 3.53 -64.46 32.38
C ALA A 15 2.14 -64.11 31.85
N ALA A 16 1.14 -64.13 32.74
CA ALA A 16 -0.19 -63.62 32.46
C ALA A 16 -0.12 -62.09 32.28
N ILE A 17 -0.03 -61.64 31.03
CA ILE A 17 -0.20 -60.22 30.69
C ILE A 17 -1.70 -59.96 30.72
N ILE A 18 -2.18 -59.37 31.81
CA ILE A 18 -3.49 -58.72 31.86
C ILE A 18 -3.37 -57.51 30.92
N ALA A 19 -3.80 -57.68 29.67
CA ALA A 19 -3.94 -56.59 28.73
C ALA A 19 -5.10 -55.71 29.22
N GLY A 20 -4.80 -54.77 30.11
CA GLY A 20 -5.71 -53.69 30.45
C GLY A 20 -5.94 -52.85 29.20
N SER A 21 -7.10 -53.03 28.58
CA SER A 21 -7.56 -52.17 27.49
C SER A 21 -7.76 -50.76 28.04
N LEU A 22 -6.80 -49.88 27.81
CA LEU A 22 -7.01 -48.43 27.88
C LEU A 22 -8.04 -48.09 26.80
N ALA A 23 -9.32 -47.98 27.20
CA ALA A 23 -10.34 -47.38 26.37
C ALA A 23 -10.01 -45.88 26.23
N ILE A 24 -9.25 -45.54 25.19
CA ILE A 24 -9.06 -44.15 24.77
C ILE A 24 -10.43 -43.71 24.27
N SER A 25 -11.19 -43.02 25.12
CA SER A 25 -12.46 -42.40 24.73
C SER A 25 -12.13 -41.28 23.75
N SER A 26 -12.37 -41.49 22.46
CA SER A 26 -12.30 -40.42 21.47
C SER A 26 -13.42 -39.42 21.78
N ALA A 27 -13.05 -38.21 22.17
CA ALA A 27 -14.00 -37.11 22.30
C ALA A 27 -14.62 -36.85 20.91
N ALA A 28 -15.89 -37.23 20.73
CA ALA A 28 -16.63 -36.90 19.54
C ALA A 28 -16.95 -35.40 19.55
N ALA A 29 -16.56 -34.70 18.49
CA ALA A 29 -17.02 -33.35 18.21
C ALA A 29 -18.12 -33.44 17.14
N GLU A 30 -19.31 -32.94 17.45
CA GLU A 30 -20.44 -32.92 16.53
C GLU A 30 -20.71 -31.49 16.08
N THR A 31 -20.98 -31.29 14.78
CA THR A 31 -21.33 -29.98 14.25
C THR A 31 -22.71 -30.04 13.62
N ARG A 32 -23.62 -29.18 14.08
CA ARG A 32 -24.95 -28.98 13.50
C ARG A 32 -24.98 -27.72 12.65
N ILE A 33 -25.46 -27.83 11.42
CA ILE A 33 -25.69 -26.71 10.51
C ILE A 33 -27.20 -26.61 10.28
N GLU A 34 -27.76 -25.42 10.49
CA GLU A 34 -29.18 -25.14 10.27
C GLU A 34 -29.39 -23.73 9.72
N THR A 35 -30.47 -23.54 8.98
CA THR A 35 -30.90 -22.22 8.51
C THR A 35 -31.95 -21.68 9.46
N VAL A 36 -31.73 -20.46 9.97
CA VAL A 36 -32.62 -19.79 10.93
C VAL A 36 -33.04 -18.46 10.33
N VAL A 37 -34.30 -18.10 10.50
CA VAL A 37 -34.80 -16.80 10.03
C VAL A 37 -34.70 -15.77 11.15
N GLY A 38 -33.95 -14.70 10.90
CA GLY A 38 -33.82 -13.56 11.80
C GLY A 38 -34.53 -12.33 11.27
N THR A 39 -34.67 -11.32 12.13
CA THR A 39 -35.19 -9.99 11.74
C THR A 39 -34.08 -8.96 11.88
N VAL A 40 -33.89 -8.13 10.85
CA VAL A 40 -32.92 -7.04 10.90
C VAL A 40 -33.46 -5.95 11.81
N VAL A 41 -32.74 -5.61 12.88
CA VAL A 41 -33.15 -4.59 13.85
C VAL A 41 -32.45 -3.25 13.63
N ASP A 42 -31.23 -3.27 13.07
CA ASP A 42 -30.42 -2.07 12.84
C ASP A 42 -29.34 -2.36 11.78
N THR A 43 -28.90 -1.34 11.06
CA THR A 43 -27.88 -1.43 10.02
C THR A 43 -26.95 -0.23 10.10
N ILE A 44 -25.70 -0.46 10.50
CA ILE A 44 -24.68 0.58 10.67
C ILE A 44 -23.76 0.59 9.45
N THR A 45 -23.52 1.78 8.88
CA THR A 45 -22.53 1.96 7.81
C THR A 45 -21.11 1.88 8.37
N LEU A 46 -20.25 1.09 7.73
CA LEU A 46 -18.83 1.02 8.04
C LEU A 46 -18.06 1.92 7.08
N THR A 47 -17.24 2.79 7.64
CA THR A 47 -16.45 3.76 6.88
C THR A 47 -14.98 3.61 7.26
N SER A 48 -14.11 3.66 6.25
CA SER A 48 -12.66 3.72 6.43
C SER A 48 -12.16 5.07 5.94
N THR A 49 -11.28 5.69 6.72
CA THR A 49 -10.63 6.96 6.37
C THR A 49 -9.15 6.71 6.13
N TYR A 50 -8.62 7.18 5.01
CA TYR A 50 -7.20 7.12 4.69
C TYR A 50 -6.72 8.39 3.99
N ILE A 51 -5.42 8.67 4.15
CA ILE A 51 -4.78 9.81 3.51
C ILE A 51 -4.20 9.34 2.17
N ARG A 52 -4.68 9.93 1.08
CA ARG A 52 -4.11 9.73 -0.26
C ARG A 52 -3.13 10.86 -0.55
N LYS A 53 -1.88 10.51 -0.90
CA LYS A 53 -0.87 11.49 -1.31
C LYS A 53 -0.68 11.41 -2.82
N THR A 54 -1.01 12.48 -3.53
CA THR A 54 -0.91 12.55 -5.00
C THR A 54 0.19 13.53 -5.39
N PRO A 55 1.26 13.10 -6.08
CA PRO A 55 2.27 14.01 -6.60
C PRO A 55 1.63 14.90 -7.68
N THR A 56 1.72 16.21 -7.50
CA THR A 56 1.17 17.19 -8.43
C THR A 56 2.25 18.19 -8.81
N ASP A 57 2.43 18.41 -10.11
CA ASP A 57 3.39 19.37 -10.62
C ASP A 57 2.81 20.79 -10.55
N GLN A 58 3.49 21.66 -9.80
CA GLN A 58 3.20 23.08 -9.76
C GLN A 58 4.23 23.84 -10.58
N ARG A 59 3.75 24.56 -11.59
CA ARG A 59 4.56 25.46 -12.41
C ARG A 59 4.52 26.87 -11.83
N SER A 60 5.67 27.38 -11.40
CA SER A 60 5.84 28.76 -10.94
C SER A 60 6.71 29.52 -11.94
N CYS A 61 6.18 30.61 -12.49
CA CYS A 61 6.87 31.46 -13.47
C CYS A 61 7.13 32.85 -12.88
N ARG A 62 8.32 33.39 -13.15
CA ARG A 62 8.70 34.76 -12.79
C ARG A 62 9.40 35.45 -13.96
N THR A 63 9.16 36.74 -14.10
CA THR A 63 9.88 37.57 -15.06
C THR A 63 11.27 37.88 -14.51
N VAL A 64 12.30 37.67 -15.32
CA VAL A 64 13.69 37.95 -14.98
C VAL A 64 14.36 38.73 -16.09
N ASP A 65 15.25 39.64 -15.72
CA ASP A 65 16.03 40.44 -16.67
C ASP A 65 17.28 39.66 -17.10
N VAL A 66 17.34 39.31 -18.39
CA VAL A 66 18.46 38.60 -19.00
C VAL A 66 19.38 39.61 -19.69
N PRO A 67 20.69 39.60 -19.41
CA PRO A 67 21.63 40.54 -20.03
C PRO A 67 21.82 40.23 -21.52
N ILE A 68 21.87 41.30 -22.33
CA ILE A 68 22.24 41.25 -23.73
C ILE A 68 23.68 41.72 -23.86
N TYR A 69 24.53 40.92 -24.49
CA TYR A 69 25.94 41.23 -24.69
C TYR A 69 26.18 41.77 -26.10
N ALA A 70 27.03 42.79 -26.23
CA ALA A 70 27.57 43.17 -27.52
C ALA A 70 28.68 42.21 -27.95
N GLU A 71 28.69 41.83 -29.22
CA GLU A 71 29.79 41.11 -29.83
C GLU A 71 30.98 42.07 -30.04
N SER A 72 32.18 41.61 -29.68
CA SER A 72 33.40 42.42 -29.82
C SER A 72 33.83 42.46 -31.29
N GLU A 73 33.59 43.61 -31.92
CA GLU A 73 34.18 44.13 -33.17
C GLU A 73 34.75 43.11 -34.16
N GLY A 74 33.93 42.73 -35.13
CA GLY A 74 34.35 41.96 -36.31
C GLY A 74 33.40 42.14 -37.49
N LYS A 75 33.33 43.37 -38.03
CA LYS A 75 32.75 43.72 -39.35
C LYS A 75 31.38 43.09 -39.70
N SER A 76 30.31 43.75 -39.30
CA SER A 76 29.16 43.98 -40.17
C SER A 76 28.31 45.10 -39.57
N ASP A 77 28.13 46.18 -40.33
CA ASP A 77 27.01 47.09 -40.11
C ASP A 77 25.73 46.24 -40.08
N LEU A 78 24.91 46.45 -39.06
CA LEU A 78 23.60 45.81 -38.84
C LEU A 78 23.65 44.30 -38.50
N GLY A 79 23.57 43.97 -37.21
CA GLY A 79 22.65 42.89 -36.81
C GLY A 79 23.14 41.69 -35.99
N SER A 80 24.29 41.68 -35.32
CA SER A 80 24.67 40.55 -34.45
C SER A 80 24.60 40.88 -32.95
N MET A 81 23.38 40.98 -32.41
CA MET A 81 23.15 40.94 -30.96
C MET A 81 23.06 39.47 -30.52
N ILE A 82 24.04 38.98 -29.74
CA ILE A 82 23.97 37.64 -29.15
C ILE A 82 23.07 37.72 -27.92
N ILE A 83 21.88 37.14 -28.04
CA ILE A 83 20.93 36.99 -26.93
C ILE A 83 21.54 36.01 -25.93
N GLY A 84 21.80 36.50 -24.70
CA GLY A 84 22.24 35.66 -23.58
C GLY A 84 21.25 34.51 -23.37
N GLY A 85 21.79 33.30 -23.21
CA GLY A 85 21.09 32.03 -23.36
C GLY A 85 19.70 31.97 -22.72
N LEU A 86 18.79 31.27 -23.41
CA LEU A 86 17.45 30.95 -22.91
C LEU A 86 17.54 30.38 -21.50
N ILE A 87 16.82 30.98 -20.55
CA ILE A 87 16.65 30.39 -19.23
C ILE A 87 15.73 29.18 -19.39
N GLY A 88 16.34 28.03 -19.69
CA GLY A 88 15.67 26.75 -19.73
C GLY A 88 15.22 26.36 -18.33
N SER A 89 13.98 25.88 -18.22
CA SER A 89 13.40 25.35 -16.99
C SER A 89 14.31 24.27 -16.40
N ALA A 90 14.90 24.53 -15.23
CA ALA A 90 15.52 23.48 -14.44
C ALA A 90 14.39 22.70 -13.76
N VAL A 91 14.13 21.49 -14.26
CA VAL A 91 13.24 20.53 -13.61
C VAL A 91 13.97 19.99 -12.38
N GLY A 92 13.71 20.59 -11.22
CA GLY A 92 14.32 20.18 -9.96
C GLY A 92 13.42 19.22 -9.23
N ASN A 93 13.66 17.91 -9.36
CA ASN A 93 12.99 16.93 -8.52
C ASN A 93 13.66 16.93 -7.13
N LYS A 94 12.97 17.43 -6.11
CA LYS A 94 13.29 17.14 -4.70
C LYS A 94 12.17 16.28 -4.13
N LEU A 95 12.24 14.99 -4.40
CA LEU A 95 11.52 13.97 -3.65
C LEU A 95 12.56 13.13 -2.91
N SER A 96 12.96 13.62 -1.75
CA SER A 96 13.65 12.81 -0.76
C SER A 96 13.30 13.40 0.58
N ASP A 97 12.32 12.80 1.24
CA ASP A 97 12.33 12.65 2.68
C ASP A 97 11.59 11.34 3.02
N ASN A 98 12.42 10.31 3.18
CA ASN A 98 12.21 9.12 4.01
C ASN A 98 11.25 8.02 3.55
N GLU A 99 11.74 6.79 3.84
CA GLU A 99 11.05 5.50 3.89
C GLU A 99 10.73 4.82 2.55
N GLY A 100 11.78 4.22 1.98
CA GLY A 100 11.66 2.92 1.31
C GLY A 100 11.15 2.92 -0.12
N ALA A 101 12.01 2.49 -1.03
CA ALA A 101 11.73 2.08 -2.40
C ALA A 101 11.41 3.20 -3.41
N GLY A 102 12.46 3.60 -4.13
CA GLY A 102 12.36 3.81 -5.57
C GLY A 102 11.84 5.17 -6.04
N ALA A 103 12.60 6.24 -5.81
CA ALA A 103 12.46 7.49 -6.55
C ALA A 103 13.73 7.78 -7.36
N ALA A 104 13.98 6.97 -8.40
CA ALA A 104 14.98 7.27 -9.42
C ALA A 104 14.35 8.25 -10.44
N GLY A 105 14.35 9.55 -10.10
CA GLY A 105 13.95 10.62 -11.01
C GLY A 105 15.18 11.39 -11.46
N THR A 106 15.74 11.00 -12.61
CA THR A 106 16.89 11.64 -13.24
C THR A 106 16.59 13.09 -13.59
N VAL A 107 17.40 14.01 -13.06
CA VAL A 107 17.32 15.46 -13.34
C VAL A 107 18.05 15.74 -14.66
N ALA A 108 17.30 16.08 -15.71
CA ALA A 108 17.85 16.65 -16.94
C ALA A 108 17.29 18.08 -17.11
N GLY A 109 18.09 19.08 -16.75
CA GLY A 109 17.70 20.48 -16.92
C GLY A 109 18.84 21.46 -16.65
N ALA A 110 19.28 22.13 -17.71
CA ALA A 110 20.15 23.32 -17.74
C ALA A 110 21.65 23.14 -17.41
N LEU A 111 22.37 22.37 -18.25
CA LEU A 111 23.83 22.46 -18.41
C LEU A 111 24.23 23.22 -19.70
N LEU A 112 23.46 24.24 -20.10
CA LEU A 112 23.78 25.05 -21.28
C LEU A 112 23.96 26.51 -20.87
N GLY A 113 25.21 26.93 -20.65
CA GLY A 113 25.51 28.34 -20.39
C GLY A 113 26.90 28.61 -19.79
N ARG A 114 27.54 27.60 -19.19
CA ARG A 114 28.84 27.78 -18.54
C ARG A 114 30.02 27.77 -19.53
N GLU A 115 29.90 27.08 -20.65
CA GLU A 115 30.97 26.98 -21.67
C GLU A 115 31.15 28.30 -22.45
N HIS A 116 30.07 29.05 -22.68
CA HIS A 116 30.12 30.31 -23.43
C HIS A 116 30.59 31.50 -22.58
N ALA A 117 30.35 31.47 -21.27
CA ALA A 117 30.81 32.50 -20.33
C ALA A 117 32.33 32.45 -20.06
N LYS A 118 32.96 31.28 -20.15
CA LYS A 118 34.42 31.14 -19.93
C LYS A 118 35.27 31.69 -21.08
N ASN A 119 34.73 31.78 -22.30
CA ASN A 119 35.47 32.16 -23.49
C ASN A 119 35.33 33.64 -23.89
N GLN A 120 34.54 34.44 -23.17
CA GLN A 120 34.17 35.80 -23.58
C GLN A 120 34.56 36.83 -22.50
N LYS A 121 35.86 37.07 -22.30
CA LYS A 121 36.39 38.01 -21.29
C LYS A 121 36.10 39.50 -21.59
N ASN A 122 35.55 39.84 -22.75
CA ASN A 122 35.39 41.22 -23.22
C ASN A 122 33.95 41.63 -23.58
N ASN A 123 32.93 40.85 -23.17
CA ASN A 123 31.56 41.15 -23.56
C ASN A 123 30.91 42.21 -22.66
N ARG A 124 30.71 43.42 -23.21
CA ARG A 124 29.98 44.51 -22.57
C ARG A 124 28.47 44.24 -22.61
N VAL A 125 27.80 44.30 -21.45
CA VAL A 125 26.33 44.28 -21.38
C VAL A 125 25.80 45.59 -21.97
N VAL A 126 24.94 45.49 -22.99
CA VAL A 126 24.36 46.65 -23.70
C VAL A 126 22.89 46.89 -23.40
N GLY A 127 22.25 45.96 -22.68
CA GLY A 127 20.87 46.09 -22.26
C GLY A 127 20.38 44.85 -21.54
N TYR A 128 19.13 44.91 -21.10
CA TYR A 128 18.42 43.80 -20.47
C TYR A 128 17.13 43.52 -21.24
N LYS A 129 16.76 42.24 -21.30
CA LYS A 129 15.49 41.79 -21.84
C LYS A 129 14.72 41.06 -20.75
N GLN A 130 13.46 41.45 -20.54
CA GLN A 130 12.56 40.67 -19.71
C GLN A 130 12.28 39.33 -20.39
N GLN A 131 12.54 38.24 -19.67
CA GLN A 131 12.22 36.89 -20.08
C GLN A 131 11.46 36.18 -18.98
N GLU A 132 10.49 35.35 -19.35
CA GLU A 132 9.79 34.47 -18.42
C GLU A 132 10.70 33.27 -18.07
N SER A 133 10.92 33.06 -16.78
CA SER A 133 11.63 31.90 -16.24
C SER A 133 10.66 31.08 -15.40
N CYS A 134 10.43 29.84 -15.81
CA CYS A 134 9.53 28.92 -15.09
C CYS A 134 10.32 27.79 -14.42
N SER A 135 9.88 27.42 -13.23
CA SER A 135 10.31 26.21 -12.53
C SER A 135 9.10 25.33 -12.28
N VAL A 136 9.28 24.02 -12.44
CA VAL A 136 8.29 23.01 -12.08
C VAL A 136 8.75 22.35 -10.80
N THR A 137 7.92 22.39 -9.77
CA THR A 137 8.16 21.70 -8.50
C THR A 137 7.04 20.70 -8.29
N THR A 138 7.41 19.44 -8.07
CA THR A 138 6.45 18.40 -7.68
C THR A 138 6.16 18.55 -6.19
N VAL A 139 4.90 18.73 -5.83
CA VAL A 139 4.44 18.79 -4.44
C VAL A 139 3.53 17.60 -4.15
N MET A 140 3.57 17.09 -2.92
CA MET A 140 2.67 16.03 -2.48
C MET A 140 1.38 16.69 -1.95
N VAL A 141 0.28 16.50 -2.68
CA VAL A 141 -1.04 16.96 -2.23
C VAL A 141 -1.67 15.83 -1.43
N GLU A 142 -2.04 16.11 -0.17
CA GLU A 142 -2.70 15.15 0.71
C GLU A 142 -4.22 15.35 0.70
N GLU A 143 -4.95 14.26 0.49
CA GLU A 143 -6.41 14.24 0.51
C GLU A 143 -6.90 13.26 1.58
N ASN A 144 -7.84 13.69 2.42
CA ASN A 144 -8.53 12.81 3.36
C ASN A 144 -9.71 12.16 2.65
N ILE A 145 -9.57 10.87 2.35
CA ILE A 145 -10.60 10.09 1.67
C ILE A 145 -11.36 9.27 2.70
N SER A 146 -12.68 9.35 2.66
CA SER A 146 -13.59 8.57 3.49
C SER A 146 -14.45 7.71 2.59
N GLU A 147 -14.29 6.38 2.67
CA GLU A 147 -14.98 5.42 1.82
C GLU A 147 -15.82 4.46 2.65
N ILE A 148 -17.03 4.16 2.16
CA ILE A 148 -17.90 3.14 2.75
C ILE A 148 -17.32 1.76 2.40
N THR A 149 -16.86 1.02 3.40
CA THR A 149 -16.26 -0.31 3.21
C THR A 149 -17.29 -1.44 3.31
N GLY A 150 -18.45 -1.16 3.91
CA GLY A 150 -19.53 -2.12 4.03
C GLY A 150 -20.56 -1.69 5.07
N TYR A 151 -21.34 -2.66 5.52
CA TYR A 151 -22.42 -2.46 6.47
C TYR A 151 -22.36 -3.54 7.54
N ARG A 152 -22.59 -3.16 8.78
CA ARG A 152 -22.76 -4.06 9.90
C ARG A 152 -24.24 -4.12 10.25
N ASN A 153 -24.85 -5.25 9.95
CA ASN A 153 -26.26 -5.49 10.19
C ASN A 153 -26.42 -6.19 11.54
N HIS A 154 -27.28 -5.64 12.38
CA HIS A 154 -27.71 -6.23 13.62
C HIS A 154 -28.99 -7.03 13.35
N ILE A 155 -28.91 -8.35 13.56
CA ILE A 155 -29.98 -9.28 13.25
C ILE A 155 -30.38 -9.98 14.54
N GLU A 156 -31.65 -9.88 14.89
CA GLU A 156 -32.23 -10.62 16.00
C GLU A 156 -32.53 -12.06 15.58
N LEU A 157 -31.94 -13.01 16.32
CA LEU A 157 -32.08 -14.45 16.16
C LEU A 157 -32.34 -15.06 17.54
N ASP A 158 -33.48 -15.73 17.71
CA ASP A 158 -33.87 -16.40 18.97
C ASP A 158 -33.72 -15.49 20.23
N GLY A 159 -34.08 -14.21 20.10
CA GLY A 159 -33.98 -13.21 21.17
C GLY A 159 -32.58 -12.66 21.43
N LYS A 160 -31.59 -12.95 20.57
CA LYS A 160 -30.22 -12.43 20.64
C LYS A 160 -29.86 -11.64 19.40
N ILE A 161 -29.11 -10.56 19.56
CA ILE A 161 -28.60 -9.76 18.44
C ILE A 161 -27.26 -10.31 17.98
N VAL A 162 -27.18 -10.70 16.71
CA VAL A 162 -25.96 -11.11 16.01
C VAL A 162 -25.56 -10.02 15.02
N LYS A 163 -24.25 -9.77 14.91
CA LYS A 163 -23.70 -8.74 14.00
C LYS A 163 -23.10 -9.44 12.79
N LEU A 164 -23.64 -9.17 11.60
CA LEU A 164 -23.14 -9.69 10.33
C LEU A 164 -22.73 -8.56 9.41
N GLU A 165 -21.56 -8.67 8.81
CA GLU A 165 -21.04 -7.68 7.87
C GLU A 165 -21.38 -8.06 6.42
N SER A 166 -21.77 -7.08 5.61
CA SER A 166 -22.15 -7.25 4.22
C SER A 166 -21.70 -6.07 3.36
N LYS A 167 -21.63 -6.26 2.04
CA LYS A 167 -21.32 -5.19 1.08
C LYS A 167 -22.50 -4.25 0.82
N THR A 168 -23.72 -4.72 1.06
CA THR A 168 -24.97 -3.97 0.86
C THR A 168 -25.75 -3.89 2.16
N PRO A 169 -26.44 -2.77 2.43
CA PRO A 169 -27.22 -2.64 3.65
C PRO A 169 -28.43 -3.58 3.61
N LEU A 170 -28.77 -4.18 4.75
CA LEU A 170 -30.04 -4.86 4.92
C LEU A 170 -31.10 -3.87 5.43
N THR A 171 -32.32 -4.03 4.93
CA THR A 171 -33.45 -3.17 5.32
C THR A 171 -33.91 -3.54 6.73
N VAL A 172 -34.04 -2.54 7.61
CA VAL A 172 -34.59 -2.75 8.96
C VAL A 172 -36.01 -3.28 8.89
N GLY A 173 -36.32 -4.28 9.71
CA GLY A 173 -37.59 -5.01 9.72
C GLY A 173 -37.69 -6.15 8.69
N SER A 174 -36.72 -6.30 7.79
CA SER A 174 -36.71 -7.43 6.86
C SER A 174 -36.37 -8.75 7.56
N ARG A 175 -36.95 -9.84 7.05
CA ARG A 175 -36.61 -11.20 7.47
C ARG A 175 -35.49 -11.74 6.60
N VAL A 176 -34.45 -12.29 7.22
CA VAL A 176 -33.28 -12.81 6.53
C VAL A 176 -32.94 -14.21 7.01
N GLU A 177 -32.55 -15.07 6.08
CA GLU A 177 -32.07 -16.41 6.39
C GLU A 177 -30.59 -16.37 6.76
N VAL A 178 -30.25 -16.91 7.93
CA VAL A 178 -28.89 -16.98 8.46
C VAL A 178 -28.53 -18.44 8.66
N VAL A 179 -27.42 -18.86 8.04
CA VAL A 179 -26.87 -20.20 8.25
C VAL A 179 -26.09 -20.21 9.56
N ARG A 180 -26.57 -20.97 10.54
CA ARG A 180 -25.95 -21.14 11.85
C ARG A 180 -25.20 -22.47 11.91
N ARG A 181 -23.93 -22.41 12.28
CA ARG A 181 -23.09 -23.59 12.55
C ARG A 181 -22.76 -23.64 14.03
N THR A 182 -23.24 -24.68 14.70
CA THR A 182 -22.98 -24.92 16.13
C THR A 182 -22.14 -26.18 16.27
N SER A 183 -20.98 -26.07 16.91
CA SER A 183 -20.10 -27.21 17.19
C SER A 183 -20.13 -27.54 18.68
N TYR A 184 -20.39 -28.81 18.98
CA TYR A 184 -20.42 -29.39 20.31
C TYR A 184 -19.20 -30.29 20.47
N SER A 185 -18.57 -30.26 21.65
CA SER A 185 -17.54 -31.24 22.02
C SER A 185 -17.76 -31.67 23.47
N LEU A 186 -17.63 -32.98 23.71
CA LEU A 186 -17.62 -33.52 25.06
C LEU A 186 -16.20 -33.41 25.62
N ARG A 187 -16.08 -32.93 26.86
CA ARG A 187 -14.83 -32.93 27.62
C ARG A 187 -14.84 -34.03 28.65
#